data_AF-A0A662PU78-F1
#
_entry.id   AF-A0A662PU78-F1
#
_cell.length_a   1.000
_cell.length_b   1.000
_cell.length_c   1.000
_cell.angle_alpha   90.00
_cell.angle_beta   90.00
_cell.angle_gamma   90.00
#
_symmetry.space_group_name_H-M   'P 1'
#
loop_
_entity.id
_entity.type
_entity.pdbx_description
1 polymer ?
#
loop_
_entity_poly.entity_id
_entity_poly.type
_entity_poly.pdbx_seq_one_letter_code
_entity_poly.pdbx_strand_id
1 'polypeptide(L)'
;MSSARFMGRRKTKPRIEKYAPEILRIERGYIEAFVPSASQPNLKHHVIITENGAECDCQGVLRVDPEDFCVHVYAVLDRAKAINPEVVDEIIDRLTEKSEVEKFYVETGSFIDAFGGLVSGDITLFYGPNGSGKSTGAMTIAAKFSEHLGDEKIVYVNTETGDPLCRFNKRYMMRVSPASVRKTIFYAPKTQNELHGFLGGREKIKTRTLKDILRENEVALLIVDSVTAWYNIQVNNAPPQQRPAIASRFAGKLGIWVRHLYRLMLNSKPFPVIFTAWMKSAVGEALKKAEKDVEEMVSTNALKEWTGPRALGYWSKVIYKVLPAGARRCTYTQMRGEHEGKQILCEISKDGVKLIKEL
;
A
#
# COMPACT_ATOMS: atom_id res chain seq x y z
N MET A 1 -18.35 2.35 -31.17
CA MET A 1 -18.60 2.20 -29.72
C MET A 1 -18.14 3.47 -29.02
N SER A 2 -18.98 4.06 -28.16
CA SER A 2 -18.88 5.47 -27.76
C SER A 2 -17.79 5.76 -26.73
N SER A 3 -17.22 6.97 -26.78
CA SER A 3 -16.35 7.59 -25.76
C SER A 3 -16.88 7.51 -24.32
N ALA A 4 -18.14 7.11 -24.11
CA ALA A 4 -18.75 6.86 -22.81
C ALA A 4 -18.14 5.68 -22.02
N ARG A 5 -17.65 4.60 -22.67
CA ARG A 5 -16.96 3.50 -21.94
C ARG A 5 -15.61 3.96 -21.36
N PHE A 6 -14.98 4.92 -22.02
CA PHE A 6 -13.63 5.39 -21.73
C PHE A 6 -13.50 6.20 -20.44
N MET A 7 -14.61 6.68 -19.88
CA MET A 7 -14.60 7.69 -18.80
C MET A 7 -15.39 7.28 -17.55
N GLY A 8 -15.98 6.09 -17.53
CA GLY A 8 -16.89 5.66 -16.47
C GLY A 8 -17.98 6.70 -16.16
N ARG A 9 -18.36 6.82 -14.89
CA ARG A 9 -19.38 7.77 -14.39
C ARG A 9 -18.86 9.20 -14.16
N ARG A 10 -17.68 9.58 -14.70
CA ARG A 10 -17.15 10.93 -14.49
C ARG A 10 -18.09 12.00 -15.03
N LYS A 11 -18.47 12.93 -14.14
CA LYS A 11 -19.33 14.08 -14.46
C LYS A 11 -18.69 15.07 -15.44
N THR A 12 -17.36 15.07 -15.58
CA THR A 12 -16.63 16.01 -16.43
C THR A 12 -15.60 15.31 -17.30
N LYS A 13 -15.60 15.65 -18.60
CA LYS A 13 -14.57 15.22 -19.54
C LYS A 13 -13.21 15.82 -19.14
N PRO A 14 -12.16 15.02 -18.93
CA PRO A 14 -10.82 15.55 -18.74
C PRO A 14 -10.41 16.30 -20.01
N ARG A 15 -9.86 17.52 -19.86
CA ARG A 15 -9.37 18.32 -20.99
C ARG A 15 -8.04 17.75 -21.51
N ILE A 16 -8.11 16.63 -22.21
CA ILE A 16 -6.95 15.90 -22.74
C ILE A 16 -6.37 16.55 -24.00
N GLU A 17 -7.12 17.44 -24.66
CA GLU A 17 -6.73 18.04 -25.94
C GLU A 17 -5.50 18.97 -25.81
N LYS A 18 -5.17 19.36 -24.58
CA LYS A 18 -4.01 20.20 -24.25
C LYS A 18 -2.71 19.41 -24.14
N TYR A 19 -2.78 18.09 -24.21
CA TYR A 19 -1.64 17.21 -24.03
C TYR A 19 -1.28 16.58 -25.37
N ALA A 20 0.01 16.51 -25.66
CA ALA A 20 0.55 15.84 -26.84
C ALA A 20 1.44 14.68 -26.39
N PRO A 21 0.87 13.49 -26.08
CA PRO A 21 1.64 12.33 -25.67
C PRO A 21 2.59 11.86 -26.77
N GLU A 22 3.81 11.57 -26.36
CA GLU A 22 4.82 10.89 -27.16
C GLU A 22 4.75 9.40 -26.83
N ILE A 23 4.14 8.61 -27.72
CA ILE A 23 4.02 7.15 -27.55
C ILE A 23 5.38 6.53 -27.84
N LEU A 24 5.95 5.86 -26.83
CA LEU A 24 7.24 5.19 -26.91
C LEU A 24 7.07 3.74 -27.36
N ARG A 25 6.05 3.06 -26.84
CA ARG A 25 5.77 1.65 -27.13
C ARG A 25 4.27 1.38 -27.08
N ILE A 26 3.81 0.59 -28.04
CA ILE A 26 2.44 0.05 -28.07
C ILE A 26 2.52 -1.41 -28.51
N GLU A 27 2.05 -2.30 -27.65
CA GLU A 27 1.99 -3.73 -27.92
C GLU A 27 0.84 -4.34 -27.14
N ARG A 28 0.55 -5.62 -27.40
CA ARG A 28 -0.56 -6.31 -26.78
C ARG A 28 -0.49 -6.25 -25.25
N GLY A 29 -1.48 -5.63 -24.63
CA GLY A 29 -1.56 -5.50 -23.16
C GLY A 29 -0.64 -4.44 -22.54
N TYR A 30 0.10 -3.63 -23.33
CA TYR A 30 1.05 -2.65 -22.81
C TYR A 30 1.16 -1.38 -23.67
N ILE A 31 1.10 -0.22 -23.02
CA ILE A 31 1.35 1.10 -23.64
C ILE A 31 2.29 1.89 -22.74
N GLU A 32 3.29 2.53 -23.35
CA GLU A 32 4.23 3.40 -22.66
C GLU A 32 4.39 4.72 -23.41
N ALA A 33 4.37 5.83 -22.67
CA ALA A 33 4.42 7.15 -23.24
C ALA A 33 5.02 8.20 -22.29
N PHE A 34 5.46 9.31 -22.87
CA PHE A 34 5.68 10.56 -22.15
C PHE A 34 4.55 11.55 -22.41
N VAL A 35 4.08 12.23 -21.38
CA VAL A 35 3.03 13.25 -21.47
C VAL A 35 3.54 14.58 -20.88
N PRO A 36 3.58 15.68 -21.64
CA PRO A 36 4.03 16.97 -21.11
C PRO A 36 3.05 17.49 -20.04
N SER A 37 3.54 18.13 -18.99
CA SER A 37 2.68 18.80 -18.01
C SER A 37 2.13 20.10 -18.58
N ALA A 38 0.82 20.30 -18.47
CA ALA A 38 0.17 21.54 -18.90
C ALA A 38 0.61 22.77 -18.08
N SER A 39 1.00 22.59 -16.81
CA SER A 39 1.47 23.67 -15.94
C SER A 39 2.98 23.89 -16.01
N GLN A 40 3.73 22.87 -16.45
CA GLN A 40 5.19 22.91 -16.55
C GLN A 40 5.62 22.22 -17.87
N PRO A 41 5.64 22.93 -19.01
CA PRO A 41 5.87 22.31 -20.33
C PRO A 41 7.17 21.51 -20.45
N ASN A 42 8.19 21.87 -19.66
CA ASN A 42 9.49 21.17 -19.61
C ASN A 42 9.46 19.87 -18.80
N LEU A 43 8.43 19.65 -17.99
CA LEU A 43 8.23 18.43 -17.22
C LEU A 43 7.42 17.44 -18.05
N LYS A 44 7.99 16.27 -18.34
CA LYS A 44 7.27 15.14 -18.94
C LYS A 44 6.95 14.11 -17.85
N HIS A 45 5.70 13.67 -17.81
CA HIS A 45 5.25 12.56 -16.98
C HIS A 45 5.43 11.26 -17.75
N HIS A 46 6.06 10.26 -17.13
CA HIS A 46 6.08 8.90 -17.64
C HIS A 46 4.74 8.23 -17.33
N VAL A 47 4.15 7.58 -18.34
CA VAL A 47 2.88 6.88 -18.23
C VAL A 47 3.05 5.46 -18.77
N ILE A 48 2.64 4.48 -17.97
CA ILE A 48 2.59 3.07 -18.34
C ILE A 48 1.17 2.60 -18.13
N ILE A 49 0.61 1.89 -19.12
CA ILE A 49 -0.73 1.33 -19.05
C ILE A 49 -0.68 -0.12 -19.46
N THR A 50 -1.32 -0.98 -18.68
CA THR A 50 -1.40 -2.42 -18.90
C THR A 50 -2.82 -2.92 -18.66
N GLU A 51 -3.06 -4.18 -18.99
CA GLU A 51 -4.27 -4.91 -18.59
C GLU A 51 -4.46 -5.11 -17.07
N ASN A 52 -3.45 -4.75 -16.25
CA ASN A 52 -3.49 -4.81 -14.79
C ASN A 52 -3.66 -3.42 -14.14
N GLY A 53 -3.64 -2.35 -14.93
CA GLY A 53 -3.82 -0.98 -14.46
C GLY A 53 -2.92 0.02 -15.17
N ALA A 54 -2.94 1.26 -14.71
CA ALA A 54 -2.13 2.37 -15.20
C ALA A 54 -1.31 3.02 -14.08
N GLU A 55 -0.08 3.41 -14.40
CA GLU A 55 0.77 4.26 -13.57
C GLU A 55 1.08 5.57 -14.31
N CYS A 56 1.04 6.67 -13.57
CA CYS A 56 1.58 7.94 -14.03
C CYS A 56 2.37 8.60 -12.91
N ASP A 57 3.55 9.13 -13.23
CA ASP A 57 4.42 9.83 -12.26
C ASP A 57 3.73 11.00 -11.55
N CYS A 58 2.67 11.59 -12.11
CA CYS A 58 1.95 12.68 -11.46
C CYS A 58 1.10 12.24 -10.26
N GLN A 59 0.65 10.97 -10.23
CA GLN A 59 -0.15 10.42 -9.13
C GLN A 59 0.63 9.38 -8.31
N GLY A 60 1.67 8.77 -8.88
CA GLY A 60 2.60 7.89 -8.18
C GLY A 60 1.98 6.60 -7.61
N VAL A 61 0.77 6.24 -8.07
CA VAL A 61 0.02 5.07 -7.61
C VAL A 61 -0.55 4.32 -8.81
N LEU A 62 -0.48 2.98 -8.77
CA LEU A 62 -1.21 2.11 -9.67
C LEU A 62 -2.71 2.38 -9.55
N ARG A 63 -3.36 2.60 -10.68
CA ARG A 63 -4.81 2.70 -10.78
C ARG A 63 -5.29 1.52 -11.58
N VAL A 64 -6.18 0.72 -11.00
CA VAL A 64 -6.80 -0.37 -11.73
C VAL A 64 -8.17 0.06 -12.27
N ASP A 65 -8.86 0.93 -11.53
CA ASP A 65 -10.12 1.54 -11.97
C ASP A 65 -9.87 2.68 -12.97
N PRO A 66 -10.42 2.60 -14.20
CA PRO A 66 -10.35 3.68 -15.17
C PRO A 66 -10.92 5.01 -14.67
N GLU A 67 -11.87 5.04 -13.74
CA GLU A 67 -12.43 6.27 -13.17
C GLU A 67 -11.40 7.06 -12.34
N ASP A 68 -10.38 6.37 -11.85
CA ASP A 68 -9.33 6.93 -11.00
C ASP A 68 -8.12 7.45 -11.79
N PHE A 69 -8.13 7.28 -13.12
CA PHE A 69 -7.04 7.68 -14.00
C PHE A 69 -6.83 9.19 -14.00
N CYS A 70 -5.57 9.63 -14.06
CA CYS A 70 -5.26 11.04 -14.23
C CYS A 70 -5.48 11.47 -15.69
N VAL A 71 -5.52 12.78 -15.93
CA VAL A 71 -5.68 13.33 -17.28
C VAL A 71 -4.58 12.85 -18.25
N HIS A 72 -3.36 12.59 -17.75
CA HIS A 72 -2.27 12.09 -18.58
C HIS A 72 -2.51 10.67 -19.09
N VAL A 73 -3.04 9.78 -18.24
CA VAL A 73 -3.40 8.40 -18.67
C VAL A 73 -4.47 8.45 -19.75
N TYR A 74 -5.51 9.25 -19.58
CA TYR A 74 -6.54 9.41 -20.63
C TYR A 74 -5.98 9.99 -21.92
N ALA A 75 -5.07 10.98 -21.85
CA ALA A 75 -4.43 11.53 -23.04
C ALA A 75 -3.63 10.46 -23.79
N VAL A 76 -2.89 9.61 -23.09
CA VAL A 76 -2.16 8.48 -23.69
C VAL A 76 -3.11 7.49 -24.33
N LEU A 77 -4.18 7.09 -23.65
CA LEU A 77 -5.16 6.16 -24.20
C LEU A 77 -5.82 6.74 -25.47
N ASP A 78 -6.21 8.01 -25.48
CA ASP A 78 -6.80 8.68 -26.64
C ASP A 78 -5.82 8.73 -27.82
N ARG A 79 -4.57 9.14 -27.58
CA ARG A 79 -3.52 9.17 -28.60
C ARG A 79 -3.19 7.78 -29.13
N ALA A 80 -3.08 6.79 -28.25
CA ALA A 80 -2.80 5.40 -28.60
C ALA A 80 -3.94 4.81 -29.43
N LYS A 81 -5.21 5.17 -29.13
CA LYS A 81 -6.38 4.69 -29.86
C LYS A 81 -6.39 5.13 -31.32
N ALA A 82 -5.85 6.32 -31.60
CA ALA A 82 -5.66 6.80 -32.95
C ALA A 82 -4.57 6.06 -33.74
N ILE A 83 -3.66 5.35 -33.04
CA ILE A 83 -2.54 4.61 -33.65
C ILE A 83 -2.88 3.12 -33.80
N ASN A 84 -3.34 2.48 -32.71
CA ASN A 84 -3.72 1.08 -32.69
C ASN A 84 -4.95 0.89 -31.77
N PRO A 85 -6.17 1.00 -32.33
CA PRO A 85 -7.40 0.91 -31.54
C PRO A 85 -7.61 -0.47 -30.92
N GLU A 86 -7.18 -1.55 -31.57
CA GLU A 86 -7.37 -2.93 -31.10
C GLU A 86 -6.65 -3.17 -29.77
N VAL A 87 -5.38 -2.74 -29.66
CA VAL A 87 -4.61 -2.87 -28.41
C VAL A 87 -5.24 -2.06 -27.27
N VAL A 88 -5.72 -0.86 -27.57
CA VAL A 88 -6.34 0.01 -26.56
C VAL A 88 -7.67 -0.54 -26.09
N ASP A 89 -8.51 -1.00 -27.02
CA ASP A 89 -9.80 -1.59 -26.70
C ASP A 89 -9.62 -2.89 -25.90
N GLU A 90 -8.64 -3.75 -26.25
CA GLU A 90 -8.31 -4.95 -25.45
C GLU A 90 -7.90 -4.60 -24.00
N ILE A 91 -7.03 -3.59 -23.82
CA ILE A 91 -6.63 -3.15 -22.47
C ILE A 91 -7.82 -2.60 -21.69
N ILE A 92 -8.65 -1.76 -22.32
CA ILE A 92 -9.80 -1.15 -21.66
C ILE A 92 -10.85 -2.20 -21.32
N ASP A 93 -11.13 -3.14 -22.22
CA ASP A 93 -12.08 -4.21 -21.96
C ASP A 93 -11.60 -5.07 -20.79
N ARG A 94 -10.31 -5.45 -20.75
CA ARG A 94 -9.76 -6.18 -19.58
C ARG A 94 -9.79 -5.38 -18.28
N LEU A 95 -9.49 -4.09 -18.32
CA LEU A 95 -9.58 -3.22 -17.15
C LEU A 95 -11.04 -3.06 -16.68
N THR A 96 -11.97 -2.92 -17.62
CA THR A 96 -13.39 -2.75 -17.36
C THR A 96 -14.01 -4.05 -16.85
N GLU A 97 -13.74 -5.18 -17.49
CA GLU A 97 -14.13 -6.51 -17.00
C GLU A 97 -13.60 -6.74 -15.59
N LYS A 98 -12.32 -6.44 -15.32
CA LYS A 98 -11.78 -6.53 -13.95
C LYS A 98 -12.47 -5.57 -12.98
N SER A 99 -12.87 -4.37 -13.42
CA SER A 99 -13.60 -3.41 -12.58
C SER A 99 -15.06 -3.80 -12.33
N GLU A 100 -15.70 -4.50 -13.28
CA GLU A 100 -17.12 -4.90 -13.23
C GLU A 100 -17.32 -6.26 -12.57
N VAL A 101 -16.32 -7.16 -12.62
CA VAL A 101 -16.47 -8.56 -12.16
C VAL A 101 -16.23 -8.73 -10.66
N GLU A 102 -15.37 -7.94 -10.00
CA GLU A 102 -15.17 -8.02 -8.55
C GLU A 102 -14.44 -6.75 -8.09
N LYS A 103 -15.01 -5.97 -7.17
CA LYS A 103 -14.18 -5.04 -6.38
C LYS A 103 -13.06 -5.90 -5.79
N PHE A 104 -11.80 -5.47 -5.96
CA PHE A 104 -10.54 -6.17 -5.66
C PHE A 104 -10.34 -6.61 -4.19
N TYR A 105 -11.40 -6.81 -3.42
CA TYR A 105 -11.32 -7.34 -2.09
C TYR A 105 -11.01 -8.83 -2.14
N VAL A 106 -9.90 -9.16 -1.51
CA VAL A 106 -9.44 -10.50 -1.24
C VAL A 106 -9.96 -10.88 0.14
N GLU A 107 -10.85 -11.88 0.18
CA GLU A 107 -11.29 -12.49 1.42
C GLU A 107 -10.10 -13.21 2.07
N THR A 108 -9.87 -12.95 3.35
CA THR A 108 -8.68 -13.43 4.07
C THR A 108 -8.97 -14.54 5.07
N GLY A 109 -10.25 -14.84 5.33
CA GLY A 109 -10.67 -15.70 6.43
C GLY A 109 -10.39 -15.10 7.81
N SER A 110 -10.28 -13.77 7.91
CA SER A 110 -9.83 -13.07 9.11
C SER A 110 -10.75 -11.91 9.51
N PHE A 111 -10.46 -11.27 10.64
CA PHE A 111 -11.27 -10.16 11.16
C PHE A 111 -11.40 -8.97 10.19
N ILE A 112 -10.48 -8.82 9.22
CA ILE A 112 -10.51 -7.72 8.25
C ILE A 112 -11.63 -7.88 7.22
N ASP A 113 -12.19 -9.08 7.06
CA ASP A 113 -13.28 -9.36 6.12
C ASP A 113 -14.59 -8.69 6.58
N ALA A 114 -14.68 -8.28 7.85
CA ALA A 114 -15.74 -7.38 8.33
C ALA A 114 -15.73 -6.01 7.60
N PHE A 115 -14.62 -5.64 6.93
CA PHE A 115 -14.50 -4.47 6.07
C PHE A 115 -14.43 -4.85 4.58
N GLY A 116 -14.98 -6.00 4.21
CA GLY A 116 -14.95 -6.50 2.84
C GLY A 116 -13.68 -7.28 2.48
N GLY A 117 -12.59 -7.18 3.24
CA GLY A 117 -11.33 -7.89 2.99
C GLY A 117 -10.15 -6.94 2.71
N LEU A 118 -9.14 -7.41 1.99
CA LEU A 118 -7.99 -6.58 1.57
C LEU A 118 -8.10 -6.18 0.09
N VAL A 119 -7.74 -4.95 -0.25
CA VAL A 119 -7.75 -4.51 -1.65
C VAL A 119 -6.47 -4.95 -2.38
N SER A 120 -6.62 -5.80 -3.40
CA SER A 120 -5.53 -6.23 -4.26
C SER A 120 -5.00 -5.09 -5.13
N GLY A 121 -3.68 -5.05 -5.31
CA GLY A 121 -3.01 -3.98 -6.05
C GLY A 121 -2.83 -2.68 -5.27
N ASP A 122 -3.27 -2.63 -4.01
CA ASP A 122 -3.25 -1.43 -3.18
C ASP A 122 -2.58 -1.62 -1.82
N ILE A 123 -2.21 -0.49 -1.22
CA ILE A 123 -1.59 -0.43 0.10
C ILE A 123 -2.64 -0.16 1.17
N THR A 124 -2.74 -1.09 2.12
CA THR A 124 -3.46 -0.97 3.38
C THR A 124 -2.49 -0.57 4.49
N LEU A 125 -2.80 0.53 5.20
CA LEU A 125 -2.00 1.02 6.32
C LEU A 125 -2.67 0.73 7.67
N PHE A 126 -2.01 -0.05 8.52
CA PHE A 126 -2.37 -0.17 9.93
C PHE A 126 -1.48 0.76 10.77
N TYR A 127 -2.06 1.75 11.45
CA TYR A 127 -1.30 2.63 12.35
C TYR A 127 -1.92 2.71 13.74
N GLY A 128 -1.10 3.05 14.75
CA GLY A 128 -1.52 3.01 16.15
C GLY A 128 -0.34 2.89 17.13
N PRO A 129 -0.56 3.04 18.44
CA PRO A 129 0.50 3.01 19.44
C PRO A 129 1.14 1.61 19.57
N ASN A 130 2.30 1.52 20.20
CA ASN A 130 2.95 0.23 20.47
C ASN A 130 2.03 -0.66 21.31
N GLY A 131 2.00 -1.97 21.00
CA GLY A 131 1.12 -2.92 21.69
C GLY A 131 -0.37 -2.84 21.32
N SER A 132 -0.78 -2.01 20.35
CA SER A 132 -2.20 -1.86 19.98
C SER A 132 -2.80 -3.03 19.19
N GLY A 133 -1.98 -3.99 18.75
CA GLY A 133 -2.45 -5.15 17.97
C GLY A 133 -2.13 -5.11 16.47
N LYS A 134 -1.47 -4.07 15.94
CA LYS A 134 -1.11 -3.96 14.51
C LYS A 134 -0.37 -5.18 13.96
N SER A 135 0.77 -5.53 14.54
CA SER A 135 1.60 -6.65 14.11
C SER A 135 0.85 -7.98 14.28
N THR A 136 0.13 -8.17 15.39
CA THR A 136 -0.69 -9.36 15.60
C THR A 136 -1.82 -9.48 14.58
N GLY A 137 -2.46 -8.36 14.22
CA GLY A 137 -3.49 -8.30 13.19
C GLY A 137 -2.95 -8.66 11.81
N ALA A 138 -1.85 -8.04 11.39
CA ALA A 138 -1.19 -8.35 10.13
C ALA A 138 -0.76 -9.82 10.04
N MET A 139 -0.22 -10.38 11.14
CA MET A 139 0.09 -11.80 11.19
C MET A 139 -1.15 -12.70 11.16
N THR A 140 -2.23 -12.31 11.84
CA THR A 140 -3.48 -13.08 11.84
C THR A 140 -4.03 -13.18 10.43
N ILE A 141 -4.03 -12.06 9.70
CA ILE A 141 -4.41 -12.00 8.29
C ILE A 141 -3.53 -12.93 7.47
N ALA A 142 -2.19 -12.86 7.60
CA ALA A 142 -1.30 -13.77 6.88
C ALA A 142 -1.56 -15.25 7.19
N ALA A 143 -1.71 -15.57 8.48
CA ALA A 143 -1.91 -16.93 8.92
C ALA A 143 -3.21 -17.52 8.35
N LYS A 144 -4.32 -16.77 8.46
CA LYS A 144 -5.61 -17.18 7.94
C LYS A 144 -5.64 -17.23 6.43
N PHE A 145 -5.14 -16.19 5.78
CA PHE A 145 -5.17 -16.14 4.33
C PHE A 145 -4.37 -17.29 3.70
N SER A 146 -3.22 -17.66 4.30
CA SER A 146 -2.43 -18.79 3.83
C SER A 146 -3.13 -20.16 3.89
N GLU A 147 -4.18 -20.31 4.71
CA GLU A 147 -5.00 -21.54 4.76
C GLU A 147 -5.80 -21.73 3.46
N HIS A 148 -6.08 -20.64 2.74
CA HIS A 148 -6.87 -20.62 1.50
C HIS A 148 -6.02 -20.57 0.22
N LEU A 149 -4.73 -20.23 0.33
CA LEU A 149 -3.84 -20.20 -0.83
C LEU A 149 -3.55 -21.61 -1.36
N GLY A 150 -3.29 -21.73 -2.65
CA GLY A 150 -2.64 -22.90 -3.23
C GLY A 150 -1.13 -22.85 -2.96
N ASP A 151 -0.36 -22.66 -4.04
CA ASP A 151 1.10 -22.56 -4.02
C ASP A 151 1.62 -21.13 -3.82
N GLU A 152 0.72 -20.14 -3.83
CA GLU A 152 1.07 -18.74 -3.66
C GLU A 152 1.73 -18.47 -2.29
N LYS A 153 2.60 -17.45 -2.28
CA LYS A 153 3.41 -17.09 -1.13
C LYS A 153 2.96 -15.79 -0.49
N ILE A 154 3.12 -15.73 0.82
CA ILE A 154 3.06 -14.49 1.58
C ILE A 154 4.48 -14.01 1.81
N VAL A 155 4.75 -12.73 1.62
CA VAL A 155 6.04 -12.12 1.95
C VAL A 155 5.89 -11.29 3.22
N TYR A 156 6.59 -11.67 4.28
CA TYR A 156 6.58 -10.93 5.56
C TYR A 156 7.93 -10.27 5.80
N VAL A 157 7.96 -8.95 5.77
CA VAL A 157 9.15 -8.13 6.03
C VAL A 157 9.10 -7.62 7.47
N ASN A 158 9.99 -8.13 8.32
CA ASN A 158 10.11 -7.75 9.71
C ASN A 158 11.29 -6.80 9.92
N THR A 159 11.00 -5.52 10.14
CA THR A 159 12.01 -4.48 10.30
C THR A 159 12.37 -4.19 11.77
N GLU A 160 11.64 -4.78 12.73
CA GLU A 160 11.70 -4.36 14.14
C GLU A 160 12.62 -5.22 15.00
N THR A 161 12.81 -6.50 14.67
CA THR A 161 13.36 -7.47 15.64
C THR A 161 14.57 -8.25 15.14
N GLY A 162 15.05 -7.98 13.93
CA GLY A 162 16.25 -8.61 13.34
C GLY A 162 16.15 -10.12 13.06
N ASP A 163 15.24 -10.82 13.74
CA ASP A 163 14.87 -12.22 13.52
C ASP A 163 13.60 -12.29 12.65
N PRO A 164 13.68 -12.91 11.45
CA PRO A 164 12.54 -13.04 10.54
C PRO A 164 11.37 -13.84 11.12
N LEU A 165 11.62 -14.76 12.06
CA LEU A 165 10.63 -15.70 12.59
C LEU A 165 10.15 -15.39 14.01
N CYS A 166 10.76 -14.42 14.71
CA CYS A 166 10.44 -14.19 16.13
C CYS A 166 8.95 -13.90 16.36
N ARG A 167 8.32 -13.21 15.42
CA ARG A 167 6.89 -12.87 15.45
C ARG A 167 6.03 -14.12 15.33
N PHE A 168 6.45 -15.13 14.58
CA PHE A 168 5.71 -16.38 14.34
C PHE A 168 5.97 -17.47 15.39
N ASN A 169 6.85 -17.18 16.36
CA ASN A 169 7.12 -18.10 17.45
C ASN A 169 5.97 -18.05 18.48
N LYS A 170 5.39 -19.24 18.75
CA LYS A 170 4.32 -19.45 19.74
C LYS A 170 4.65 -18.92 21.14
N ARG A 171 5.94 -18.82 21.49
CA ARG A 171 6.39 -18.27 22.77
C ARG A 171 6.25 -16.75 22.86
N TYR A 172 6.29 -16.06 21.72
CA TYR A 172 6.39 -14.60 21.69
C TYR A 172 5.09 -13.91 21.26
N MET A 173 4.29 -14.50 20.35
CA MET A 173 3.05 -13.85 19.90
C MET A 173 1.89 -14.81 19.59
N MET A 174 1.96 -15.58 18.49
CA MET A 174 0.79 -16.28 17.94
C MET A 174 1.09 -17.73 17.56
N ARG A 175 0.07 -18.60 17.65
CA ARG A 175 0.05 -19.97 17.15
C ARG A 175 -0.23 -19.96 15.65
N VAL A 176 0.84 -20.09 14.88
CA VAL A 176 0.76 -20.27 13.43
C VAL A 176 0.94 -21.74 13.08
N SER A 177 0.16 -22.23 12.11
CA SER A 177 0.28 -23.59 11.61
C SER A 177 1.61 -23.76 10.84
N PRO A 178 2.26 -24.94 10.90
CA PRO A 178 3.47 -25.18 10.09
C PRO A 178 3.24 -24.98 8.58
N ALA A 179 2.02 -25.26 8.10
CA ALA A 179 1.64 -25.02 6.71
C ALA A 179 1.70 -23.53 6.35
N SER A 180 1.13 -22.67 7.20
CA SER A 180 1.18 -21.22 7.02
C SER A 180 2.62 -20.68 7.03
N VAL A 181 3.46 -21.18 7.95
CA VAL A 181 4.89 -20.82 7.99
C VAL A 181 5.58 -21.20 6.68
N ARG A 182 5.32 -22.38 6.12
CA ARG A 182 5.91 -22.82 4.82
C ARG A 182 5.45 -22.00 3.62
N LYS A 183 4.25 -21.40 3.70
CA LYS A 183 3.73 -20.49 2.66
C LYS A 183 4.22 -19.06 2.83
N THR A 184 4.96 -18.77 3.90
CA THR A 184 5.45 -17.42 4.17
C THR A 184 6.96 -17.32 3.95
N ILE A 185 7.37 -16.43 3.05
CA ILE A 185 8.75 -16.02 2.87
C ILE A 185 9.03 -14.89 3.86
N PHE A 186 9.88 -15.17 4.83
CA PHE A 186 10.27 -14.19 5.83
C PHE A 186 11.54 -13.45 5.42
N TYR A 187 11.51 -12.13 5.54
CA TYR A 187 12.65 -11.27 5.30
C TYR A 187 12.85 -10.30 6.46
N ALA A 188 14.07 -10.24 7.00
CA ALA A 188 14.41 -9.32 8.09
C ALA A 188 15.62 -8.47 7.69
N PRO A 189 15.41 -7.27 7.12
CA PRO A 189 16.51 -6.40 6.74
C PRO A 189 17.26 -5.92 7.98
N LYS A 190 18.59 -6.05 7.98
CA LYS A 190 19.46 -5.61 9.08
C LYS A 190 19.77 -4.12 9.01
N THR A 191 19.57 -3.51 7.85
CA THR A 191 19.81 -2.07 7.64
C THR A 191 18.72 -1.43 6.79
N GLN A 192 18.59 -0.11 6.87
CA GLN A 192 17.70 0.66 5.98
C GLN A 192 18.11 0.52 4.50
N ASN A 193 19.40 0.29 4.21
CA ASN A 193 19.87 0.11 2.84
C ASN A 193 19.41 -1.23 2.29
N GLU A 194 19.47 -2.31 3.08
CA GLU A 194 18.92 -3.62 2.68
C GLU A 194 17.42 -3.53 2.42
N LEU A 195 16.64 -2.91 3.31
CA LEU A 195 15.21 -2.66 3.07
C LEU A 195 14.99 -1.85 1.79
N HIS A 196 15.84 -0.86 1.52
CA HIS A 196 15.75 -0.05 0.31
C HIS A 196 16.15 -0.82 -0.95
N GLY A 197 17.10 -1.75 -0.88
CA GLY A 197 17.41 -2.68 -1.97
C GLY A 197 16.25 -3.62 -2.25
N PHE A 198 15.67 -4.19 -1.19
CA PHE A 198 14.56 -5.14 -1.25
C PHE A 198 13.30 -4.52 -1.88
N LEU A 199 12.82 -3.38 -1.35
CA LEU A 199 11.60 -2.72 -1.79
C LEU A 199 11.79 -1.74 -2.96
N GLY A 200 13.01 -1.23 -3.17
CA GLY A 200 13.30 -0.21 -4.17
C GLY A 200 13.96 -0.72 -5.45
N GLY A 201 14.26 -2.03 -5.53
CA GLY A 201 14.81 -2.66 -6.73
C GLY A 201 16.23 -2.24 -7.08
N ARG A 202 17.02 -1.73 -6.12
CA ARG A 202 18.43 -1.37 -6.38
C ARG A 202 19.31 -2.61 -6.37
N GLU A 203 19.66 -3.09 -7.55
CA GLU A 203 20.52 -4.28 -7.80
C GLU A 203 21.95 -4.16 -7.25
N LYS A 204 22.39 -2.98 -6.81
CA LYS A 204 23.75 -2.76 -6.27
C LYS A 204 23.97 -3.37 -4.87
N ILE A 205 22.92 -3.86 -4.22
CA ILE A 205 23.00 -4.48 -2.91
C ILE A 205 22.91 -5.99 -3.12
N LYS A 206 23.86 -6.76 -2.56
CA LYS A 206 23.90 -8.24 -2.61
C LYS A 206 22.79 -8.88 -1.76
N THR A 207 21.56 -8.42 -1.90
CA THR A 207 20.37 -8.94 -1.22
C THR A 207 19.35 -9.32 -2.25
N ARG A 208 18.70 -10.47 -2.05
CA ARG A 208 17.51 -10.88 -2.81
C ARG A 208 16.48 -9.75 -2.76
N THR A 209 15.95 -9.35 -3.91
CA THR A 209 14.96 -8.28 -4.01
C THR A 209 13.53 -8.84 -4.01
N LEU A 210 12.53 -7.98 -3.84
CA LEU A 210 11.13 -8.40 -4.03
C LEU A 210 10.86 -8.84 -5.49
N LYS A 211 11.52 -8.21 -6.47
CA LYS A 211 11.43 -8.59 -7.88
C LYS A 211 11.91 -10.03 -8.10
N ASP A 212 12.98 -10.45 -7.42
CA ASP A 212 13.49 -11.82 -7.52
C ASP A 212 12.49 -12.82 -6.91
N ILE A 213 11.88 -12.48 -5.77
CA ILE A 213 10.83 -13.31 -5.16
C ILE A 213 9.64 -13.49 -6.12
N LEU A 214 9.19 -12.41 -6.76
CA LEU A 214 8.07 -12.42 -7.70
C LEU A 214 8.37 -13.19 -9.00
N ARG A 215 9.64 -13.31 -9.40
CA ARG A 215 10.04 -14.16 -10.54
C ARG A 215 9.96 -15.64 -10.22
N GLU A 216 10.19 -16.00 -8.96
CA GLU A 216 10.27 -17.38 -8.50
C GLU A 216 8.96 -17.88 -7.87
N ASN A 217 8.05 -16.97 -7.52
CA ASN A 217 6.84 -17.27 -6.76
C ASN A 217 5.70 -16.35 -7.16
N GLU A 218 4.47 -16.88 -7.18
CA GLU A 218 3.27 -16.06 -7.17
C GLU A 218 3.04 -15.53 -5.75
N VAL A 219 3.01 -14.21 -5.57
CA VAL A 219 2.82 -13.57 -4.26
C VAL A 219 1.36 -13.18 -4.10
N ALA A 220 0.74 -13.62 -3.01
CA ALA A 220 -0.64 -13.30 -2.68
C ALA A 220 -0.77 -12.17 -1.66
N LEU A 221 0.27 -11.88 -0.86
CA LEU A 221 0.23 -10.83 0.15
C LEU A 221 1.65 -10.38 0.49
N LEU A 222 1.87 -9.06 0.57
CA LEU A 222 3.09 -8.48 1.13
C LEU A 222 2.79 -7.74 2.43
N ILE A 223 3.53 -8.03 3.50
CA ILE A 223 3.46 -7.32 4.78
C ILE A 223 4.80 -6.67 5.08
N VAL A 224 4.79 -5.39 5.48
CA VAL A 224 5.97 -4.68 6.00
C VAL A 224 5.70 -4.17 7.40
N ASP A 225 6.28 -4.85 8.39
CA ASP A 225 6.09 -4.63 9.82
C ASP A 225 7.39 -4.18 10.51
N SER A 226 7.64 -2.89 10.74
CA SER A 226 6.88 -1.73 10.27
C SER A 226 7.63 -0.95 9.20
N VAL A 227 6.91 -0.30 8.27
CA VAL A 227 7.55 0.52 7.23
C VAL A 227 8.28 1.74 7.83
N THR A 228 7.91 2.11 9.07
CA THR A 228 8.40 3.32 9.76
C THR A 228 9.49 3.04 10.80
N ALA A 229 9.85 1.79 11.11
CA ALA A 229 10.78 1.46 12.19
C ALA A 229 12.11 2.23 12.11
N TRP A 230 12.80 2.14 10.95
CA TRP A 230 14.06 2.85 10.73
C TRP A 230 13.94 4.36 10.69
N TYR A 231 12.81 4.88 10.21
CA TYR A 231 12.52 6.31 10.25
C TYR A 231 12.44 6.80 11.70
N ASN A 232 11.73 6.06 12.55
CA ASN A 232 11.58 6.39 13.97
C ASN A 232 12.94 6.40 14.68
N ILE A 233 13.77 5.38 14.43
CA ILE A 233 15.13 5.31 14.98
C ILE A 233 15.96 6.53 14.55
N GLN A 234 15.97 6.88 13.26
CA GLN A 234 16.75 8.01 12.74
C GLN A 234 16.26 9.35 13.28
N VAL A 235 14.96 9.59 13.33
CA VAL A 235 14.39 10.86 13.80
C VAL A 235 14.54 11.04 15.30
N ASN A 236 14.34 9.98 16.09
CA ASN A 236 14.46 10.06 17.54
C ASN A 236 15.91 10.31 17.98
N ASN A 237 16.89 9.76 17.26
CA ASN A 237 18.31 9.93 17.56
C ASN A 237 18.93 11.20 16.95
N ALA A 238 18.18 11.96 16.13
CA ALA A 238 18.71 13.14 15.46
C ALA A 238 18.43 14.45 16.21
N PRO A 239 19.38 15.42 16.15
CA PRO A 239 19.14 16.79 16.60
C PRO A 239 17.91 17.40 15.92
N PRO A 240 17.12 18.24 16.60
CA PRO A 240 15.90 18.84 16.04
C PRO A 240 16.08 19.49 14.67
N GLN A 241 17.23 20.12 14.42
CA GLN A 241 17.56 20.80 13.17
C GLN A 241 17.71 19.84 11.97
N GLN A 242 18.06 18.57 12.22
CA GLN A 242 18.27 17.57 11.17
C GLN A 242 17.01 16.73 10.87
N ARG A 243 16.01 16.75 11.76
CA ARG A 243 14.77 15.96 11.60
C ARG A 243 14.01 16.25 10.30
N PRO A 244 13.87 17.51 9.83
CA PRO A 244 13.22 17.80 8.55
C PRO A 244 13.94 17.15 7.36
N ALA A 245 15.28 17.20 7.34
CA ALA A 245 16.08 16.58 6.27
C ALA A 245 15.94 15.05 6.27
N ILE A 246 15.93 14.42 7.46
CA ILE A 246 15.69 12.98 7.60
C ILE A 246 14.30 12.60 7.12
N ALA A 247 13.28 13.38 7.48
CA ALA A 247 11.90 13.18 7.02
C ALA A 247 11.77 13.30 5.51
N SER A 248 12.38 14.32 4.91
CA SER A 248 12.40 14.51 3.45
C SER A 248 13.08 13.34 2.74
N ARG A 249 14.26 12.93 3.21
CA ARG A 249 15.00 11.79 2.65
C ARG A 249 14.21 10.48 2.76
N PHE A 250 13.56 10.24 3.89
CA PHE A 250 12.73 9.05 4.07
C PHE A 250 11.47 9.09 3.20
N ALA A 251 10.83 10.25 3.04
CA ALA A 251 9.72 10.44 2.10
C ALA A 251 10.12 10.09 0.66
N GLY A 252 11.30 10.56 0.22
CA GLY A 252 11.84 10.21 -1.10
C GLY A 252 12.08 8.71 -1.26
N LYS A 253 12.66 8.04 -0.26
CA LYS A 253 12.86 6.58 -0.27
C LYS A 253 11.53 5.82 -0.32
N LEU A 254 10.56 6.20 0.51
CA LEU A 254 9.24 5.58 0.53
C LEU A 254 8.51 5.77 -0.80
N GLY A 255 8.64 6.95 -1.44
CA GLY A 255 8.07 7.19 -2.77
C GLY A 255 8.72 6.37 -3.88
N ILE A 256 10.00 5.99 -3.72
CA ILE A 256 10.65 5.02 -4.61
C ILE A 256 10.09 3.62 -4.35
N TRP A 257 9.95 3.21 -3.08
CA TRP A 257 9.42 1.88 -2.71
C TRP A 257 8.01 1.67 -3.25
N VAL A 258 7.13 2.63 -2.99
CA VAL A 258 5.72 2.57 -3.39
C VAL A 258 5.60 2.51 -4.93
N ARG A 259 6.33 3.36 -5.67
CA ARG A 259 6.33 3.28 -7.14
C ARG A 259 6.89 1.96 -7.65
N HIS A 260 7.99 1.49 -7.06
CA HIS A 260 8.56 0.19 -7.46
C HIS A 260 7.58 -0.95 -7.21
N LEU A 261 6.90 -0.96 -6.06
CA LEU A 261 5.84 -1.93 -5.74
C LEU A 261 4.71 -1.91 -6.77
N TYR A 262 4.21 -0.72 -7.13
CA TYR A 262 3.18 -0.59 -8.15
C TYR A 262 3.64 -1.10 -9.53
N ARG A 263 4.88 -0.81 -9.93
CA ARG A 263 5.47 -1.39 -11.17
C ARG A 263 5.57 -2.90 -11.12
N LEU A 264 5.90 -3.47 -9.96
CA LEU A 264 5.94 -4.91 -9.80
C LEU A 264 4.54 -5.52 -9.93
N MET A 265 3.52 -4.93 -9.30
CA MET A 265 2.13 -5.37 -9.39
C MET A 265 1.51 -5.18 -10.79
N LEU A 266 1.98 -4.21 -11.57
CA LEU A 266 1.62 -4.08 -12.99
C LEU A 266 2.11 -5.25 -13.85
N ASN A 267 3.31 -5.72 -13.57
CA ASN A 267 3.98 -6.78 -14.33
C ASN A 267 3.77 -8.19 -13.74
N SER A 268 2.86 -8.33 -12.77
CA SER A 268 2.52 -9.59 -12.12
C SER A 268 1.03 -9.62 -11.80
N LYS A 269 0.54 -10.69 -11.16
CA LYS A 269 -0.80 -10.69 -10.56
C LYS A 269 -0.82 -9.66 -9.43
N PRO A 270 -1.72 -8.66 -9.42
CA PRO A 270 -1.83 -7.72 -8.32
C PRO A 270 -2.07 -8.47 -7.00
N PHE A 271 -1.46 -7.97 -5.93
CA PHE A 271 -1.62 -8.53 -4.58
C PHE A 271 -1.80 -7.41 -3.56
N PRO A 272 -2.53 -7.65 -2.46
CA PRO A 272 -2.64 -6.69 -1.37
C PRO A 272 -1.29 -6.46 -0.66
N VAL A 273 -1.07 -5.22 -0.22
CA VAL A 273 0.09 -4.83 0.60
C VAL A 273 -0.38 -4.29 1.94
N ILE A 274 0.16 -4.79 3.05
CA ILE A 274 -0.07 -4.25 4.39
C ILE A 274 1.21 -3.57 4.88
N PHE A 275 1.12 -2.28 5.16
CA PHE A 275 2.14 -1.56 5.93
C PHE A 275 1.64 -1.36 7.36
N THR A 276 2.52 -1.61 8.34
CA THR A 276 2.30 -1.13 9.70
C THR A 276 3.12 0.12 9.96
N ALA A 277 2.58 1.03 10.77
CA ALA A 277 3.25 2.26 11.19
C ALA A 277 2.97 2.57 12.66
N TRP A 278 3.91 3.24 13.32
CA TRP A 278 3.71 3.72 14.69
C TRP A 278 2.92 5.02 14.70
N MET A 279 2.05 5.24 15.68
CA MET A 279 1.42 6.53 15.92
C MET A 279 2.47 7.54 16.42
N LYS A 280 2.31 8.83 16.13
CA LYS A 280 3.15 9.86 16.76
C LYS A 280 2.87 9.87 18.26
N SER A 281 3.93 9.99 19.06
CA SER A 281 3.80 10.15 20.51
C SER A 281 3.19 11.51 20.83
N ALA A 282 2.01 11.50 21.46
CA ALA A 282 1.38 12.70 22.03
C ALA A 282 2.25 13.33 23.14
N VAL A 283 3.07 12.55 23.85
CA VAL A 283 3.93 13.04 24.93
C VAL A 283 5.01 14.00 24.43
N GLY A 284 5.51 13.80 23.20
CA GLY A 284 6.47 14.72 22.58
C GLY A 284 5.87 16.07 22.16
N GLU A 285 4.56 16.12 21.93
CA GLU A 285 3.81 17.36 21.67
C GLU A 285 3.24 17.97 22.96
N ALA A 286 2.82 17.16 23.93
CA ALA A 286 2.34 17.60 25.24
C ALA A 286 3.48 18.17 26.11
N LEU A 287 4.71 17.66 26.00
CA LEU A 287 5.88 18.31 26.60
C LEU A 287 6.26 19.63 25.92
N LYS A 288 5.71 19.93 24.73
CA LYS A 288 5.89 21.20 24.01
C LYS A 288 4.73 22.17 24.16
N LYS A 289 3.53 21.67 24.43
CA LYS A 289 2.32 22.46 24.68
C LYS A 289 1.92 22.31 26.14
N ALA A 290 2.31 23.29 26.96
CA ALA A 290 1.65 23.51 28.22
C ALA A 290 0.16 23.84 27.98
N GLU A 291 -0.71 23.01 28.59
CA GLU A 291 -2.00 23.34 29.20
C GLU A 291 -3.29 23.70 28.42
N LYS A 292 -3.44 23.53 27.10
CA LYS A 292 -4.80 23.77 26.50
C LYS A 292 -5.44 22.77 25.53
N ASP A 293 -4.74 21.77 24.98
CA ASP A 293 -5.29 21.04 23.83
C ASP A 293 -5.38 19.51 24.02
N VAL A 294 -5.96 19.04 25.12
CA VAL A 294 -6.23 17.59 25.29
C VAL A 294 -7.51 17.16 24.55
N GLU A 295 -8.45 18.07 24.30
CA GLU A 295 -9.70 17.77 23.58
C GLU A 295 -9.56 17.80 22.04
N GLU A 296 -8.57 18.51 21.48
CA GLU A 296 -8.35 18.58 20.03
C GLU A 296 -7.50 17.40 19.48
N MET A 297 -6.96 16.55 20.36
CA MET A 297 -6.06 15.43 20.03
C MET A 297 -6.78 14.19 19.45
N VAL A 298 -8.10 14.17 19.44
CA VAL A 298 -8.92 13.16 18.73
C VAL A 298 -9.47 13.78 17.44
N SER A 299 -8.61 14.46 16.67
CA SER A 299 -9.03 14.99 15.38
C SER A 299 -9.32 13.82 14.43
N THR A 300 -10.48 13.82 13.78
CA THR A 300 -10.84 12.86 12.72
C THR A 300 -9.96 12.96 11.47
N ASN A 301 -9.02 13.92 11.43
CA ASN A 301 -8.09 14.10 10.32
C ASN A 301 -6.91 13.12 10.40
N ALA A 302 -7.09 11.93 9.81
CA ALA A 302 -6.10 10.86 9.75
C ALA A 302 -4.68 11.33 9.34
N LEU A 303 -4.58 12.33 8.45
CA LEU A 303 -3.34 12.81 7.81
C LEU A 303 -2.22 13.30 8.75
N LYS A 304 -2.43 13.37 10.08
CA LYS A 304 -1.41 13.85 11.03
C LYS A 304 -0.96 12.83 12.08
N GLU A 305 -1.62 11.68 12.21
CA GLU A 305 -1.52 10.85 13.42
C GLU A 305 -0.40 9.79 13.43
N TRP A 306 0.13 9.36 12.28
CA TRP A 306 1.21 8.37 12.23
C TRP A 306 2.59 9.00 12.10
N THR A 307 3.61 8.27 12.57
CA THR A 307 5.01 8.62 12.42
C THR A 307 5.45 8.27 11.00
N GLY A 308 6.00 9.24 10.27
CA GLY A 308 6.38 9.08 8.87
C GLY A 308 5.98 10.28 8.03
N PRO A 309 6.24 10.22 6.71
CA PRO A 309 5.89 11.29 5.80
C PRO A 309 4.39 11.28 5.53
N ARG A 310 3.79 12.46 5.30
CA ARG A 310 2.37 12.58 4.91
C ARG A 310 2.04 11.78 3.65
N ALA A 311 3.03 11.64 2.77
CA ALA A 311 2.96 10.85 1.54
C ALA A 311 2.48 9.40 1.78
N LEU A 312 2.82 8.78 2.92
CA LEU A 312 2.35 7.44 3.28
C LEU A 312 0.81 7.35 3.31
N GLY A 313 0.13 8.39 3.82
CA GLY A 313 -1.33 8.46 3.84
C GLY A 313 -1.92 8.65 2.46
N TYR A 314 -1.26 9.41 1.58
CA TYR A 314 -1.71 9.58 0.20
C TYR A 314 -1.58 8.30 -0.62
N TRP A 315 -0.50 7.55 -0.40
CA TRP A 315 -0.20 6.28 -1.10
C TRP A 315 -1.01 5.09 -0.60
N SER A 316 -1.51 5.13 0.63
CA SER A 316 -2.37 4.08 1.18
C SER A 316 -3.83 4.39 0.86
N LYS A 317 -4.51 3.51 0.13
CA LYS A 317 -5.94 3.69 -0.21
C LYS A 317 -6.87 3.29 0.91
N VAL A 318 -6.45 2.30 1.69
CA VAL A 318 -7.16 1.86 2.87
C VAL A 318 -6.31 2.16 4.10
N ILE A 319 -6.87 2.82 5.10
CA ILE A 319 -6.17 3.20 6.32
C ILE A 319 -6.99 2.75 7.52
N TYR A 320 -6.36 2.03 8.45
CA TYR A 320 -6.95 1.62 9.72
C TYR A 320 -6.18 2.19 10.90
N LYS A 321 -6.92 2.82 11.81
CA LYS A 321 -6.43 3.21 13.14
C LYS A 321 -6.68 2.04 14.09
N VAL A 322 -5.63 1.58 14.75
CA VAL A 322 -5.65 0.43 15.65
C VAL A 322 -5.34 0.89 17.07
N LEU A 323 -6.33 0.85 17.96
CA LEU A 323 -6.22 1.33 19.34
C LEU A 323 -6.47 0.22 20.37
N PRO A 324 -5.81 0.26 21.54
CA PRO A 324 -6.14 -0.64 22.64
C PRO A 324 -7.54 -0.31 23.19
N ALA A 325 -8.31 -1.34 23.54
CA ALA A 325 -9.67 -1.24 24.07
C ALA A 325 -9.85 -2.06 25.36
N GLY A 326 -8.77 -2.19 26.13
CA GLY A 326 -8.70 -3.00 27.35
C GLY A 326 -7.71 -4.15 27.25
N ALA A 327 -7.65 -4.97 28.29
CA ALA A 327 -6.77 -6.13 28.33
C ALA A 327 -7.09 -7.07 27.17
N ARG A 328 -6.09 -7.31 26.30
CA ARG A 328 -6.21 -8.19 25.13
C ARG A 328 -7.34 -7.79 24.18
N ARG A 329 -7.72 -6.51 24.14
CA ARG A 329 -8.72 -6.00 23.20
C ARG A 329 -8.17 -4.83 22.43
N CYS A 330 -8.59 -4.72 21.18
CA CYS A 330 -8.25 -3.60 20.32
C CYS A 330 -9.42 -3.28 19.40
N THR A 331 -9.47 -2.04 18.94
CA THR A 331 -10.41 -1.61 17.91
C THR A 331 -9.67 -1.31 16.62
N TYR A 332 -10.27 -1.70 15.51
CA TYR A 332 -9.85 -1.27 14.17
C TYR A 332 -10.93 -0.32 13.66
N THR A 333 -10.54 0.91 13.33
CA THR A 333 -11.42 1.91 12.70
C THR A 333 -10.88 2.21 11.31
N GLN A 334 -11.71 2.04 10.27
CA GLN A 334 -11.29 2.41 8.92
C GLN A 334 -11.38 3.93 8.78
N MET A 335 -10.24 4.58 8.66
CA MET A 335 -10.10 6.04 8.53
C MET A 335 -10.11 6.50 7.07
N ARG A 336 -9.97 5.57 6.13
CA ARG A 336 -10.02 5.80 4.68
C ARG A 336 -10.34 4.48 3.99
N GLY A 337 -11.26 4.50 3.04
CA GLY A 337 -11.71 3.34 2.29
C GLY A 337 -13.23 3.33 2.12
N GLU A 338 -13.79 2.26 1.59
CA GLU A 338 -15.23 2.13 1.34
C GLU A 338 -16.09 2.10 2.61
N HIS A 339 -15.53 1.62 3.70
CA HIS A 339 -16.16 1.52 5.02
C HIS A 339 -15.62 2.59 5.97
N GLU A 340 -15.29 3.79 5.46
CA GLU A 340 -14.78 4.89 6.28
C GLU A 340 -15.73 5.19 7.45
N GLY A 341 -15.16 5.31 8.65
CA GLY A 341 -15.89 5.47 9.90
C GLY A 341 -16.35 4.15 10.55
N LYS A 342 -16.40 3.04 9.82
CA LYS A 342 -16.73 1.72 10.40
C LYS A 342 -15.66 1.34 11.42
N GLN A 343 -16.13 0.83 12.55
CA GLN A 343 -15.28 0.37 13.65
C GLN A 343 -15.67 -1.05 14.05
N ILE A 344 -14.66 -1.87 14.36
CA ILE A 344 -14.85 -3.19 14.94
C ILE A 344 -14.07 -3.32 16.24
N LEU A 345 -14.59 -4.14 17.15
CA LEU A 345 -13.93 -4.54 18.37
C LEU A 345 -13.40 -5.97 18.22
N CYS A 346 -12.12 -6.17 18.53
CA CYS A 346 -11.45 -7.45 18.42
C CYS A 346 -10.78 -7.89 19.73
N GLU A 347 -10.66 -9.20 19.91
CA GLU A 347 -9.87 -9.85 20.96
C GLU A 347 -8.52 -10.30 20.41
N ILE A 348 -7.45 -10.13 21.19
CA ILE A 348 -6.11 -10.60 20.90
C ILE A 348 -5.81 -11.82 21.78
N SER A 349 -5.61 -12.97 21.15
CA SER A 349 -5.31 -14.23 21.84
C SER A 349 -4.04 -14.87 21.31
N LYS A 350 -3.70 -16.06 21.83
CA LYS A 350 -2.61 -16.89 21.27
C LYS A 350 -2.93 -17.39 19.88
N ASP A 351 -4.19 -17.38 19.45
CA ASP A 351 -4.62 -17.84 18.13
C ASP A 351 -4.82 -16.66 17.16
N GLY A 352 -4.44 -15.44 17.58
CA GLY A 352 -4.49 -14.23 16.77
C GLY A 352 -5.61 -13.27 17.18
N VAL A 353 -5.99 -12.42 16.22
CA VAL A 353 -7.05 -11.41 16.38
C VAL A 353 -8.40 -11.99 15.95
N LYS A 354 -9.38 -11.96 16.85
CA LYS A 354 -10.75 -12.42 16.58
C LYS A 354 -11.73 -11.25 16.67
N LEU A 355 -12.61 -11.13 15.69
CA LEU A 355 -13.73 -10.19 15.73
C LEU A 355 -14.68 -10.56 16.88
N ILE A 356 -15.02 -9.58 17.73
CA ILE A 356 -16.05 -9.71 18.76
C ILE A 356 -17.37 -9.17 18.23
N LYS A 357 -17.37 -7.92 17.76
CA LYS A 357 -18.55 -7.24 17.20
C LYS A 357 -18.17 -6.02 16.38
N GLU A 358 -19.07 -5.60 15.50
CA GLU A 358 -19.06 -4.27 14.88
C GLU A 358 -19.61 -3.25 15.89
N LEU A 359 -19.08 -2.02 15.85
CA LEU A 359 -19.38 -0.95 16.81
C LEU A 359 -20.24 0.16 16.20
#